data_AF-A0A6C2DV10-F1
#
_entry.id   AF-A0A6C2DV10-F1
#
_cell.length_a   1.000
_cell.length_b   1.000
_cell.length_c   1.000
_cell.angle_alpha   90.00
_cell.angle_beta   90.00
_cell.angle_gamma   90.00
#
_symmetry.space_group_name_H-M   'P 1'
#
loop_
_entity.id
_entity.type
_entity.pdbx_description
1 polymer ?
#
loop_
_entity_poly.entity_id
_entity_poly.type
_entity_poly.pdbx_seq_one_letter_code
_entity_poly.pdbx_strand_id
1 'polypeptide(L)'
;MDAYLDWRREQEGELSPDSPLFVSCSNRSQGKRLTYWGIRHVMDNLAEKTGIDLHLHRGRHTFATNLIVKYELDPSLAMELTRYRDVRSFRRYTNRKNKIAAKLAFLKAVEKLD
;
A
#
# COMPACT_ATOMS: atom_id res chain seq x y z
N MET A 1 -10.18 9.59 4.68
CA MET A 1 -10.90 9.35 3.41
C MET A 1 -12.09 10.28 3.31
N ASP A 2 -12.87 10.39 4.38
CA ASP A 2 -14.07 11.24 4.45
C ASP A 2 -13.78 12.70 4.10
N ALA A 3 -12.74 13.30 4.69
CA ALA A 3 -12.32 14.67 4.37
C ALA A 3 -12.06 14.92 2.86
N TYR A 4 -11.55 13.91 2.14
CA TYR A 4 -11.35 14.04 0.70
C TYR A 4 -12.67 13.91 -0.08
N LEU A 5 -13.59 13.05 0.37
CA LEU A 5 -14.93 12.93 -0.22
C LEU A 5 -15.78 14.17 0.04
N ASP A 6 -15.63 14.81 1.21
CA ASP A 6 -16.31 16.05 1.54
C ASP A 6 -15.80 17.19 0.66
N TRP A 7 -14.48 17.35 0.54
CA TRP A 7 -13.88 18.29 -0.40
C TRP A 7 -14.37 18.05 -1.84
N ARG A 8 -14.45 16.78 -2.28
CA ARG A 8 -15.01 16.41 -3.60
C ARG A 8 -16.46 16.88 -3.77
N ARG A 9 -17.29 16.70 -2.74
CA ARG A 9 -18.70 17.13 -2.76
C ARG A 9 -18.84 18.64 -2.80
N GLU A 10 -17.97 19.36 -2.10
CA GLU A 10 -17.93 20.82 -2.15
C GLU A 10 -17.59 21.36 -3.54
N GLN A 11 -16.69 20.67 -4.27
CA GLN A 11 -16.26 21.10 -5.60
C GLN A 11 -17.21 20.69 -6.74
N GLU A 12 -17.80 19.49 -6.66
CA GLU A 12 -18.56 18.89 -7.78
C GLU A 12 -20.05 18.67 -7.46
N GLY A 13 -20.47 18.95 -6.23
CA GLY A 13 -21.82 18.66 -5.75
C GLY A 13 -22.02 17.19 -5.37
N GLU A 14 -23.20 16.65 -5.64
CA GLU A 14 -23.53 15.27 -5.27
C GLU A 14 -22.73 14.25 -6.10
N LEU A 15 -22.11 13.29 -5.42
CA LEU A 15 -21.31 12.26 -6.06
C LEU A 15 -22.16 11.04 -6.41
N SER A 16 -22.26 10.72 -7.69
CA SER A 16 -22.84 9.44 -8.15
C SER A 16 -21.97 8.25 -7.70
N PRO A 17 -22.56 7.07 -7.39
CA PRO A 17 -21.82 5.84 -7.11
C PRO A 17 -20.81 5.43 -8.20
N ASP A 18 -21.07 5.80 -9.45
CA ASP A 18 -20.17 5.51 -10.58
C ASP A 18 -19.06 6.54 -10.77
N SER A 19 -19.08 7.61 -9.96
CA SER A 19 -18.06 8.67 -10.03
C SER A 19 -16.69 8.10 -9.67
N PRO A 20 -15.63 8.46 -10.42
CA PRO A 20 -14.28 8.07 -10.05
C PRO A 20 -13.92 8.56 -8.65
N LEU A 21 -13.43 7.64 -7.81
CA LEU A 21 -13.01 7.98 -6.46
C LEU A 21 -11.91 9.06 -6.46
N PHE A 22 -10.90 8.87 -7.31
CA PHE A 22 -9.81 9.83 -7.50
C PHE A 22 -9.92 10.50 -8.86
N VAL A 23 -9.88 11.83 -8.87
CA VAL A 23 -9.90 12.64 -10.08
C VAL A 23 -8.63 13.48 -10.22
N SER A 24 -8.38 13.95 -11.44
CA SER A 24 -7.29 14.86 -11.72
C SER A 24 -7.67 16.29 -11.30
N CYS A 25 -6.73 16.98 -10.65
CA CYS A 25 -6.82 18.41 -10.34
C CYS A 25 -6.02 19.28 -11.32
N SER A 26 -5.56 18.73 -12.43
CA SER A 26 -4.79 19.50 -13.43
C SER A 26 -5.72 20.29 -14.35
N ASN A 27 -5.31 21.48 -14.79
CA ASN A 27 -6.10 22.33 -15.68
C ASN A 27 -6.56 21.63 -16.97
N ARG A 28 -5.81 20.65 -17.46
CA ARG A 28 -6.09 19.95 -18.72
C ARG A 28 -7.14 18.84 -18.59
N SER A 29 -7.28 18.23 -17.41
CA SER A 29 -8.16 17.08 -17.19
C SER A 29 -8.92 17.15 -15.87
N GLN A 30 -9.18 18.35 -15.38
CA GLN A 30 -9.86 18.60 -14.12
C GLN A 30 -11.17 17.80 -14.02
N GLY A 31 -11.40 17.16 -12.87
CA GLY A 31 -12.60 16.36 -12.60
C GLY A 31 -12.67 15.00 -13.32
N LYS A 32 -11.75 14.71 -14.26
CA LYS A 32 -11.70 13.39 -14.93
C LYS A 32 -11.00 12.37 -14.05
N ARG A 33 -11.35 11.09 -14.23
CA ARG A 33 -10.71 9.94 -13.57
C ARG A 33 -9.19 10.05 -13.59
N LEU A 34 -8.57 9.94 -12.43
CA LEU A 34 -7.12 9.95 -12.30
C LEU A 34 -6.54 8.71 -13.01
N THR A 35 -5.66 8.95 -13.98
CA THR A 35 -5.03 7.88 -14.76
C THR A 35 -3.88 7.26 -13.98
N TYR A 36 -3.38 6.11 -14.44
CA TYR A 36 -2.14 5.52 -13.90
C TYR A 36 -0.99 6.53 -13.89
N TRP A 37 -0.82 7.28 -14.98
CA TRP A 37 0.19 8.33 -15.10
C TRP A 37 -0.04 9.49 -14.12
N GLY A 38 -1.30 9.87 -13.90
CA GLY A 38 -1.65 10.85 -12.87
C GLY A 38 -1.27 10.38 -11.48
N ILE A 39 -1.56 9.13 -11.13
CA ILE A 39 -1.15 8.54 -9.84
C ILE A 39 0.38 8.51 -9.73
N ARG A 40 1.08 8.08 -10.79
CA ARG A 40 2.55 8.07 -10.82
C ARG A 40 3.11 9.46 -10.56
N HIS A 41 2.60 10.47 -11.24
CA HIS A 41 3.04 11.85 -11.07
C HIS A 41 2.80 12.36 -9.64
N VAL A 42 1.66 12.04 -9.02
CA VAL A 42 1.38 12.37 -7.61
C VAL A 42 2.42 11.72 -6.68
N MET A 43 2.76 10.45 -6.91
CA MET A 43 3.76 9.75 -6.12
C MET A 43 5.17 10.32 -6.31
N ASP A 44 5.55 10.66 -7.54
CA ASP A 44 6.85 11.28 -7.84
C ASP A 44 6.98 12.65 -7.15
N ASN A 45 5.94 13.48 -7.20
CA ASN A 45 5.90 14.76 -6.48
C ASN A 45 6.01 14.56 -4.95
N LEU A 46 5.37 13.52 -4.40
CA LEU A 46 5.45 13.22 -2.98
C LEU A 46 6.86 12.74 -2.60
N ALA A 47 7.49 11.93 -3.45
CA ALA A 47 8.86 11.47 -3.27
C ALA A 47 9.83 12.67 -3.22
N GLU A 48 9.71 13.59 -4.17
CA GLU A 48 10.51 14.81 -4.23
C GLU A 48 10.34 15.68 -2.99
N LYS A 49 9.10 15.93 -2.55
CA LYS A 49 8.81 16.77 -1.38
C LYS A 49 9.25 16.17 -0.05
N THR A 50 9.26 14.84 0.06
CA THR A 50 9.58 14.14 1.31
C THR A 50 11.00 13.62 1.36
N GLY A 51 11.70 13.55 0.23
CA GLY A 51 12.99 12.85 0.09
C GLY A 51 12.88 11.33 0.23
N ILE A 52 11.67 10.76 0.29
CA ILE A 52 11.45 9.32 0.41
C ILE A 52 11.38 8.71 -0.99
N ASP A 53 12.13 7.64 -1.24
CA ASP A 53 12.05 6.87 -2.49
C ASP A 53 10.74 6.05 -2.54
N LEU A 54 9.66 6.74 -2.97
CA LEU A 54 8.31 6.23 -3.12
C LEU A 54 8.07 5.70 -4.53
N HIS A 55 8.10 4.37 -4.68
CA HIS A 55 7.81 3.71 -5.95
C HIS A 55 6.51 2.91 -5.86
N LEU A 56 5.59 3.08 -6.82
CA LEU A 56 4.24 2.45 -6.82
C LEU A 56 4.28 0.93 -6.60
N HIS A 57 5.12 0.22 -7.36
CA HIS A 57 5.27 -1.23 -7.18
C HIS A 57 5.89 -1.61 -5.83
N ARG A 58 6.80 -0.77 -5.29
CA ARG A 58 7.34 -1.01 -3.93
C ARG A 58 6.27 -0.78 -2.87
N GLY A 59 5.35 0.16 -3.08
CA GLY A 59 4.19 0.36 -2.21
C GLY A 59 3.40 -0.94 -1.99
N ARG A 60 3.05 -1.67 -3.06
CA ARG A 60 2.38 -2.98 -2.96
C ARG A 60 3.22 -4.03 -2.21
N HIS A 61 4.54 -4.05 -2.43
CA HIS A 61 5.44 -4.99 -1.73
C HIS A 61 5.56 -4.69 -0.24
N THR A 62 5.67 -3.41 0.13
CA THR A 62 5.72 -2.95 1.51
C THR A 62 4.41 -3.25 2.22
N PHE A 63 3.28 -2.95 1.56
CA PHE A 63 1.96 -3.25 2.10
C PHE A 63 1.77 -4.76 2.35
N ALA A 64 2.08 -5.61 1.36
CA ALA A 64 2.01 -7.06 1.52
C ALA A 64 2.93 -7.60 2.63
N THR A 65 4.13 -7.02 2.77
CA THR A 65 5.04 -7.38 3.88
C THR A 65 4.42 -7.01 5.23
N ASN A 66 3.82 -5.82 5.35
CA ASN A 66 3.21 -5.35 6.59
C ASN A 66 2.01 -6.23 6.99
N LEU A 67 1.16 -6.64 6.05
CA LEU A 67 0.05 -7.56 6.33
C LEU A 67 0.54 -8.84 7.01
N ILE A 68 1.66 -9.40 6.57
CA ILE A 68 2.19 -10.66 7.10
C ILE A 68 3.03 -10.47 8.37
N VAL A 69 3.91 -9.48 8.38
CA VAL A 69 4.91 -9.32 9.45
C VAL A 69 4.37 -8.49 10.60
N LYS A 70 3.67 -7.39 10.32
CA LYS A 70 3.22 -6.43 11.33
C LYS A 70 1.82 -6.74 11.84
N TYR A 71 0.90 -7.07 10.93
CA TYR A 71 -0.49 -7.35 11.25
C TYR A 71 -0.78 -8.84 11.43
N GLU A 72 0.22 -9.69 11.14
CA GLU A 72 0.16 -11.14 11.31
C GLU A 72 -1.03 -11.83 10.62
N LEU A 73 -1.54 -11.24 9.53
CA LEU A 73 -2.63 -11.84 8.76
C LEU A 73 -2.23 -13.20 8.21
N ASP A 74 -3.24 -14.06 8.08
CA ASP A 74 -3.13 -15.28 7.30
C ASP A 74 -2.71 -14.97 5.85
N PRO A 75 -1.75 -15.72 5.27
CA PRO A 75 -1.28 -15.48 3.92
C PRO A 75 -2.37 -15.46 2.84
N SER A 76 -3.44 -16.27 2.98
CA SER A 76 -4.54 -16.30 2.00
C SER A 76 -5.32 -14.99 2.01
N LEU A 77 -5.62 -14.44 3.19
CA LEU A 77 -6.31 -13.16 3.35
C LEU A 77 -5.46 -12.00 2.83
N ALA A 78 -4.16 -12.03 3.13
CA ALA A 78 -3.23 -11.03 2.62
C ALA A 78 -3.11 -11.09 1.09
N MET A 79 -3.12 -12.29 0.49
CA MET A 79 -3.15 -12.48 -0.95
C MET A 79 -4.43 -11.95 -1.59
N GLU A 80 -5.59 -12.12 -0.95
CA GLU A 80 -6.87 -11.59 -1.44
C GLU A 80 -6.85 -10.06 -1.50
N LEU A 81 -6.47 -9.42 -0.39
CA LEU A 81 -6.37 -7.94 -0.29
C LEU A 81 -5.39 -7.35 -1.32
N THR A 82 -4.31 -8.09 -1.61
CA THR A 82 -3.26 -7.62 -2.50
C THR A 82 -3.39 -8.14 -3.92
N ARG A 83 -4.39 -8.98 -4.22
CA ARG A 83 -4.61 -9.65 -5.53
C ARG A 83 -3.40 -10.43 -6.05
N TYR A 84 -2.63 -11.07 -5.17
CA TYR A 84 -1.62 -12.05 -5.62
C TYR A 84 -2.32 -13.38 -5.93
N ARG A 85 -2.16 -13.88 -7.16
CA ARG A 85 -2.75 -15.16 -7.59
C ARG A 85 -1.86 -16.36 -7.31
N ASP A 86 -0.54 -16.15 -7.35
CA ASP A 86 0.45 -17.21 -7.19
C ASP A 86 1.05 -17.19 -5.79
N VAL A 87 0.87 -18.30 -5.08
CA VAL A 87 1.43 -18.53 -3.75
C VAL A 87 2.96 -18.49 -3.77
N ARG A 88 3.61 -18.96 -4.85
CA ARG A 88 5.08 -18.97 -4.95
C ARG A 88 5.63 -17.54 -4.95
N SER A 89 5.01 -16.66 -5.73
CA SER A 89 5.32 -15.22 -5.76
C SER A 89 5.10 -14.53 -4.40
N PHE A 90 4.13 -15.01 -3.61
CA PHE A 90 3.83 -14.45 -2.29
C PHE A 90 4.74 -14.99 -1.17
N ARG A 91 5.34 -16.18 -1.37
CA ARG A 91 6.20 -16.88 -0.39
C ARG A 91 7.33 -16.02 0.17
N ARG A 92 7.81 -15.01 -0.57
CA ARG A 92 8.86 -14.10 -0.06
C ARG A 92 8.43 -13.35 1.22
N TYR A 93 7.15 -13.03 1.39
CA TYR A 93 6.67 -12.28 2.54
C TYR A 93 6.52 -13.18 3.78
N THR A 94 6.03 -14.40 3.59
CA THR A 94 5.98 -15.42 4.66
C THR A 94 7.39 -15.84 5.08
N ASN A 95 8.30 -16.03 4.12
CA ASN A 95 9.71 -16.28 4.42
C ASN A 95 10.33 -15.15 5.25
N ARG A 96 9.97 -13.88 5.00
CA ARG A 96 10.47 -12.75 5.79
C ARG A 96 9.98 -12.82 7.24
N LYS A 97 8.70 -13.13 7.48
CA LYS A 97 8.18 -13.38 8.83
C LYS A 97 8.95 -14.51 9.53
N ASN A 98 9.17 -15.63 8.83
CA ASN A 98 9.90 -16.77 9.37
C ASN A 98 11.35 -16.42 9.75
N LYS A 99 12.05 -15.63 8.91
CA LYS A 99 13.42 -15.16 9.23
C LYS A 99 13.45 -14.26 10.48
N ILE A 100 12.47 -13.38 10.63
CA ILE A 100 12.36 -12.52 11.83
C ILE A 100 12.07 -13.37 13.06
N ALA A 101 11.13 -14.30 12.97
CA ALA A 101 10.80 -15.22 14.06
C ALA A 101 12.00 -16.08 14.48
N ALA A 102 12.75 -16.61 13.51
CA ALA A 102 13.97 -17.38 13.77
C ALA A 102 15.04 -16.53 14.47
N LYS A 103 15.25 -15.28 14.03
CA LYS A 103 16.18 -14.34 14.69
C LYS A 103 15.77 -14.09 16.14
N LEU A 104 14.49 -13.83 16.40
CA LEU A 104 13.98 -13.58 17.75
C LEU A 104 14.10 -14.83 18.65
N ALA A 105 13.79 -16.01 18.11
CA ALA A 105 13.94 -17.27 18.85
C ALA A 105 15.40 -17.55 19.22
N PHE A 106 16.35 -17.26 18.31
CA PHE A 106 17.77 -17.38 18.57
C PHE A 106 18.22 -16.43 19.70
N LEU A 107 17.88 -15.14 19.62
CA LEU A 107 18.26 -14.16 20.65
C LEU A 107 17.72 -14.55 22.02
N LYS A 108 16.45 -14.98 22.09
CA LYS A 108 15.82 -15.47 23.33
C LYS A 108 16.49 -16.73 23.90
N ALA A 109 17.06 -17.58 23.05
CA ALA A 109 17.78 -18.78 23.50
C ALA A 109 19.15 -18.41 24.07
N VAL A 110 19.85 -17.44 23.47
CA VAL A 110 21.13 -16.93 23.96
C VAL A 110 20.97 -16.21 25.31
N GLU A 111 19.96 -15.34 25.46
CA GLU A 111 19.68 -14.65 26.73
C GLU A 111 19.32 -15.59 27.90
N LYS A 112 18.92 -16.84 27.62
CA LYS A 112 18.60 -17.84 28.66
C LYS A 112 19.80 -18.71 29.06
N LEU A 113 20.92 -18.60 28.36
CA LEU A 113 22.14 -19.34 28.63
C LEU A 113 23.11 -18.55 29.51
N ASP A 114 22.89 -17.25 29.68
CA ASP A 114 23.53 -16.36 30.67
C ASP A 114 22.73 -16.32 31.98
#